data_AF-A0A2A2Q9C5-F1
#
_entry.id   AF-A0A2A2Q9C5-F1
#
_cell.length_a   1.000
_cell.length_b   1.000
_cell.length_c   1.000
_cell.angle_alpha   90.00
_cell.angle_beta   90.00
_cell.angle_gamma   90.00
#
_symmetry.space_group_name_H-M   'P 1'
#
loop_
_entity.id
_entity.type
_entity.pdbx_description
1 polymer ?
#
loop_
_entity_poly.entity_id
_entity_poly.type
_entity_poly.pdbx_seq_one_letter_code
_entity_poly.pdbx_strand_id
1 'polypeptide(L)'
;MRPEKILPWLLGAAVGAAGLIQGFHWRSNAPAAGDGEADSKIVALENEVALLKRENESLRSLAQGGGDFHVDPALIDFTEESLGMDFKSNPLVHQVAGEELRDRIVASIEARYGPHGLDSRQQAWAFIGLLTADDRFAPQLAATKSVGARSWFDEQSGEAWVTDRFDPQAVPDQAALIRALGRILLHQHYPPAPGWPGDEAAMAREALHHGTAMAAENRFLARQALATGFTGLQENAEARELMANLPPFVRGLATFPSALGVPRASRLMDQEEILGALHKPPAITSDFFPEHEGMETNPPGLPETPGNALLDESLGMLGLKLWLEPLGEEFPKIGDGWRGDHYRLFATSDVTSHLVWDLRFDSAKTADAFLAAAGEMISALAGSDKSPSPGEITTTPEDRFLALARPSPDTVRFLNTADRATSETLIR
;
A
#
# COMPACT_ATOMS: atom_id res chain seq x y z
N MET A 1 -20.20 -19.34 -34.31
CA MET A 1 -19.94 -20.77 -34.62
C MET A 1 -21.28 -21.47 -34.86
N ARG A 2 -21.42 -22.30 -35.91
CA ARG A 2 -22.70 -22.98 -36.19
C ARG A 2 -22.89 -24.16 -35.21
N PRO A 3 -24.02 -24.29 -34.50
CA PRO A 3 -24.24 -25.30 -33.47
C PRO A 3 -24.19 -26.75 -33.99
N GLU A 4 -24.45 -26.94 -35.28
CA GLU A 4 -24.39 -28.24 -35.98
C GLU A 4 -22.98 -28.87 -36.04
N LYS A 5 -21.93 -28.07 -35.78
CA LYS A 5 -20.54 -28.56 -35.77
C LYS A 5 -19.99 -28.88 -34.38
N ILE A 6 -20.75 -28.58 -33.31
CA ILE A 6 -20.27 -28.76 -31.93
C ILE A 6 -20.37 -30.22 -31.49
N LEU A 7 -21.46 -30.91 -31.84
CA LEU A 7 -21.70 -32.30 -31.44
C LEU A 7 -20.67 -33.30 -32.04
N PRO A 8 -20.27 -33.21 -33.33
CA PRO A 8 -19.24 -34.08 -33.88
C PRO A 8 -17.85 -33.85 -33.26
N TRP A 9 -17.53 -32.61 -32.89
CA TRP A 9 -16.26 -32.27 -32.23
C TRP A 9 -16.21 -32.79 -30.79
N LEU A 10 -17.30 -32.69 -30.05
CA LEU A 10 -17.40 -33.23 -28.69
C LEU A 10 -17.34 -34.77 -28.68
N LEU A 11 -17.99 -35.43 -29.64
CA LEU A 11 -17.89 -36.89 -29.81
C LEU A 11 -16.48 -37.33 -30.21
N GLY A 12 -15.81 -36.60 -31.12
CA GLY A 12 -14.42 -36.87 -31.49
C GLY A 12 -13.46 -36.70 -30.32
N ALA A 13 -13.62 -35.64 -29.52
CA ALA A 13 -12.81 -35.39 -28.33
C ALA A 13 -13.03 -36.45 -27.23
N ALA A 14 -14.28 -36.90 -27.02
CA ALA A 14 -14.59 -37.94 -26.04
C ALA A 14 -14.02 -39.32 -26.42
N VAL A 15 -14.05 -39.68 -27.70
CA VAL A 15 -13.46 -40.94 -28.19
C VAL A 15 -11.92 -40.88 -28.11
N GLY A 16 -11.31 -39.72 -28.41
CA GLY A 16 -9.88 -39.50 -28.22
C GLY A 16 -9.44 -39.62 -26.76
N ALA A 17 -10.19 -39.01 -25.84
CA ALA A 17 -9.92 -39.08 -24.40
C ALA A 17 -10.08 -40.51 -23.85
N ALA A 18 -11.12 -41.24 -24.28
CA ALA A 18 -11.32 -42.63 -23.88
C ALA A 18 -10.18 -43.54 -24.38
N GLY A 19 -9.68 -43.33 -25.60
CA GLY A 19 -8.52 -44.05 -26.14
C GLY A 19 -7.23 -43.79 -25.38
N LEU A 20 -7.00 -42.55 -24.94
CA LEU A 20 -5.84 -42.17 -24.11
C LEU A 20 -5.91 -42.82 -22.73
N ILE A 21 -7.06 -42.76 -22.06
CA ILE A 21 -7.25 -43.36 -20.73
C ILE A 21 -7.08 -44.89 -20.79
N GLN A 22 -7.59 -45.54 -21.84
CA GLN A 22 -7.44 -46.98 -22.04
C GLN A 22 -5.97 -47.36 -22.34
N GLY A 23 -5.23 -46.50 -23.04
CA GLY A 23 -3.78 -46.65 -23.28
C GLY A 23 -2.94 -46.51 -22.00
N PHE A 24 -3.29 -45.58 -21.10
CA PHE A 24 -2.65 -45.45 -19.79
C PHE A 24 -2.90 -46.68 -18.90
N HIS A 25 -4.13 -47.22 -18.93
CA HIS A 25 -4.53 -48.37 -18.12
C HIS A 25 -3.84 -49.69 -18.55
N TRP A 26 -3.42 -49.80 -19.82
CA TRP A 26 -2.62 -50.94 -20.31
C TRP A 26 -1.13 -50.80 -19.96
N ARG A 27 -0.61 -49.57 -19.86
CA ARG A 27 0.80 -49.31 -19.49
C ARG A 27 1.06 -49.41 -17.98
N SER A 28 0.07 -49.14 -17.14
CA SER A 28 0.20 -49.23 -15.68
C SER A 28 0.19 -50.65 -15.12
N ASN A 29 -0.20 -51.66 -15.92
CA ASN A 29 -0.29 -53.07 -15.50
C ASN A 29 0.86 -53.95 -16.03
N ALA A 30 1.90 -53.38 -16.63
CA ALA A 30 3.10 -54.11 -17.02
C ALA A 30 4.02 -54.29 -15.79
N PRO A 31 4.64 -55.48 -15.59
CA PRO A 31 5.48 -55.74 -14.43
C PRO A 31 6.75 -54.89 -14.50
N ALA A 32 7.15 -54.34 -13.35
CA ALA A 32 8.26 -53.41 -13.19
C ALA A 32 9.56 -53.90 -13.85
N ALA A 33 10.03 -53.15 -14.85
CA ALA A 33 11.36 -53.28 -15.42
C ALA A 33 12.27 -52.16 -14.88
N GLY A 34 13.56 -52.48 -14.70
CA GLY A 34 14.51 -51.77 -13.84
C GLY A 34 14.96 -50.38 -14.31
N ASP A 35 15.95 -49.85 -13.58
CA ASP A 35 16.48 -48.48 -13.57
C ASP A 35 16.56 -47.72 -14.93
N GLY A 36 16.71 -48.42 -16.06
CA GLY A 36 16.65 -47.80 -17.39
C GLY A 36 15.28 -47.23 -17.79
N GLU A 37 14.17 -47.73 -17.22
CA GLU A 37 12.83 -47.17 -17.48
C GLU A 37 12.62 -45.85 -16.70
N ALA A 38 13.21 -45.72 -15.51
CA ALA A 38 13.22 -44.48 -14.74
C ALA A 38 14.03 -43.39 -15.45
N ASP A 39 15.23 -43.72 -15.96
CA ASP A 39 16.05 -42.79 -16.74
C ASP A 39 15.35 -42.36 -18.03
N SER A 40 14.66 -43.28 -18.72
CA SER A 40 13.88 -42.94 -19.92
C SER A 40 12.67 -42.03 -19.62
N LYS A 41 12.04 -42.18 -18.44
CA LYS A 41 10.97 -41.29 -17.98
C LYS A 41 11.51 -39.92 -17.58
N ILE A 42 12.68 -39.85 -16.94
CA ILE A 42 13.34 -38.59 -16.61
C ILE A 42 13.68 -37.81 -17.89
N VAL A 43 14.29 -38.45 -18.87
CA VAL A 43 14.60 -37.81 -20.17
C VAL A 43 13.34 -37.38 -20.91
N ALA A 44 12.26 -38.17 -20.85
CA ALA A 44 10.98 -37.78 -21.44
C ALA A 44 10.36 -36.57 -20.74
N LEU A 45 10.38 -36.53 -19.40
CA LEU A 45 9.91 -35.40 -18.60
C LEU A 45 10.77 -34.15 -18.81
N GLU A 46 12.09 -34.28 -18.93
CA GLU A 46 12.98 -33.16 -19.24
C GLU A 46 12.69 -32.57 -20.63
N ASN A 47 12.44 -33.42 -21.62
CA ASN A 47 12.03 -32.99 -22.96
C ASN A 47 10.65 -32.33 -22.95
N GLU A 48 9.72 -32.84 -22.15
CA GLU A 48 8.39 -32.26 -21.98
C GLU A 48 8.47 -30.90 -21.26
N VAL A 49 9.27 -30.77 -20.20
CA VAL A 49 9.54 -29.49 -19.54
C VAL A 49 10.20 -28.50 -20.50
N ALA A 50 11.16 -28.94 -21.33
CA ALA A 50 11.80 -28.09 -22.33
C ALA A 50 10.83 -27.65 -23.43
N LEU A 51 9.93 -28.54 -23.86
CA LEU A 51 8.88 -28.24 -24.82
C LEU A 51 7.87 -27.24 -24.23
N LEU A 52 7.39 -27.50 -23.01
CA LEU A 52 6.46 -26.62 -22.30
C LEU A 52 7.10 -25.25 -22.03
N LYS A 53 8.40 -25.18 -21.73
CA LYS A 53 9.12 -23.90 -21.61
C LYS A 53 9.11 -23.13 -22.93
N ARG A 54 9.41 -23.79 -24.05
CA ARG A 54 9.34 -23.15 -25.38
C ARG A 54 7.93 -22.74 -25.78
N GLU A 55 6.92 -23.55 -25.47
CA GLU A 55 5.53 -23.21 -25.72
C GLU A 55 5.08 -22.05 -24.83
N ASN A 56 5.49 -22.03 -23.56
CA ASN A 56 5.22 -20.91 -22.66
C ASN A 56 5.94 -19.63 -23.12
N GLU A 57 7.20 -19.71 -23.56
CA GLU A 57 7.94 -18.59 -24.15
C GLU A 57 7.27 -18.09 -25.46
N SER A 58 6.83 -19.00 -26.32
CA SER A 58 6.08 -18.67 -27.54
C SER A 58 4.70 -18.08 -27.24
N LEU A 59 4.00 -18.56 -26.22
CA LEU A 59 2.72 -18.02 -25.77
C LEU A 59 2.89 -16.68 -25.06
N ARG A 60 3.95 -16.48 -24.27
CA ARG A 60 4.35 -15.20 -23.68
C ARG A 60 4.56 -14.17 -24.79
N SER A 61 5.29 -14.54 -25.85
CA SER A 61 5.51 -13.72 -27.05
C SER A 61 4.21 -13.40 -27.81
N LEU A 62 3.30 -14.37 -27.95
CA LEU A 62 2.01 -14.17 -28.65
C LEU A 62 0.95 -13.43 -27.80
N ALA A 63 1.01 -13.54 -26.48
CA ALA A 63 0.09 -12.93 -25.52
C ALA A 63 0.55 -11.55 -25.02
N GLN A 64 1.57 -10.94 -25.66
CA GLN A 64 1.96 -9.54 -25.41
C GLN A 64 0.86 -8.50 -25.78
N GLY A 65 -0.31 -8.92 -26.25
CA GLY A 65 -1.39 -8.04 -26.71
C GLY A 65 -2.36 -7.50 -25.65
N GLY A 66 -1.99 -7.50 -24.37
CA GLY A 66 -2.86 -6.99 -23.29
C GLY A 66 -2.59 -5.54 -22.86
N GLY A 67 -1.34 -5.08 -23.00
CA GLY A 67 -0.92 -3.69 -22.77
C GLY A 67 -0.14 -3.18 -23.97
N ASP A 68 -0.20 -1.86 -24.21
CA ASP A 68 0.34 -1.27 -25.44
C ASP A 68 1.87 -1.06 -25.40
N PHE A 69 2.54 -1.30 -24.27
CA PHE A 69 3.99 -1.14 -24.12
C PHE A 69 4.73 -2.50 -24.13
N HIS A 70 5.75 -2.62 -24.98
CA HIS A 70 6.58 -3.82 -25.03
C HIS A 70 7.56 -3.87 -23.86
N VAL A 71 7.40 -4.88 -23.00
CA VAL A 71 8.33 -5.19 -21.91
C VAL A 71 9.38 -6.18 -22.40
N ASP A 72 10.65 -5.83 -22.27
CA ASP A 72 11.77 -6.72 -22.57
C ASP A 72 11.70 -7.98 -21.67
N PRO A 73 11.66 -9.20 -22.24
CA PRO A 73 11.65 -10.45 -21.48
C PRO A 73 12.77 -10.54 -20.42
N ALA A 74 13.94 -9.95 -20.67
CA ALA A 74 15.03 -9.97 -19.69
C ALA A 74 14.68 -9.24 -18.38
N LEU A 75 13.83 -8.21 -18.44
CA LEU A 75 13.35 -7.50 -17.24
C LEU A 75 12.29 -8.32 -16.49
N ILE A 76 11.49 -9.10 -17.20
CA ILE A 76 10.53 -10.06 -16.62
C ILE A 76 11.31 -11.14 -15.87
N ASP A 77 12.23 -11.81 -16.56
CA ASP A 77 13.06 -12.88 -16.00
C ASP A 77 13.85 -12.39 -14.78
N PHE A 78 14.43 -11.19 -14.86
CA PHE A 78 15.13 -10.58 -13.72
C PHE A 78 14.20 -10.36 -12.51
N THR A 79 12.96 -9.92 -12.75
CA THR A 79 11.97 -9.69 -11.69
C THR A 79 11.54 -11.01 -11.06
N GLU A 80 11.29 -12.05 -11.87
CA GLU A 80 10.97 -13.40 -11.40
C GLU A 80 12.12 -13.98 -10.56
N GLU A 81 13.35 -13.90 -11.05
CA GLU A 81 14.57 -14.33 -10.34
C GLU A 81 14.73 -13.57 -9.01
N SER A 82 14.55 -12.25 -9.03
CA SER A 82 14.76 -11.40 -7.86
C SER A 82 13.75 -11.68 -6.76
N LEU A 83 12.50 -11.95 -7.12
CA LEU A 83 11.44 -12.19 -6.14
C LEU A 83 11.22 -13.69 -5.85
N GLY A 84 11.86 -14.57 -6.62
CA GLY A 84 11.72 -16.02 -6.51
C GLY A 84 10.28 -16.49 -6.75
N MET A 85 9.58 -15.84 -7.67
CA MET A 85 8.20 -16.11 -8.05
C MET A 85 8.04 -15.97 -9.56
N ASP A 86 7.11 -16.72 -10.16
CA ASP A 86 6.79 -16.59 -11.59
C ASP A 86 5.50 -15.78 -11.81
N PHE A 87 5.43 -15.00 -12.87
CA PHE A 87 4.20 -14.33 -13.29
C PHE A 87 3.12 -15.38 -13.62
N LYS A 88 1.93 -15.25 -13.01
CA LYS A 88 0.76 -16.11 -13.30
C LYS A 88 0.16 -15.78 -14.68
N SER A 89 0.31 -14.54 -15.11
CA SER A 89 -0.07 -14.03 -16.42
C SER A 89 0.91 -12.94 -16.85
N ASN A 90 1.03 -12.71 -18.16
CA ASN A 90 1.88 -11.64 -18.69
C ASN A 90 1.60 -10.30 -17.97
N PRO A 91 2.65 -9.56 -17.57
CA PRO A 91 2.47 -8.24 -16.97
C PRO A 91 1.86 -7.28 -18.00
N LEU A 92 0.85 -6.53 -17.57
CA LEU A 92 0.21 -5.52 -18.39
C LEU A 92 0.85 -4.16 -18.11
N VAL A 93 1.50 -3.61 -19.12
CA VAL A 93 2.16 -2.30 -19.07
C VAL A 93 1.65 -1.44 -20.21
N HIS A 94 1.19 -0.24 -19.89
CA HIS A 94 0.64 0.71 -20.84
C HIS A 94 1.54 1.94 -20.97
N GLN A 95 1.44 2.63 -22.11
CA GLN A 95 2.07 3.94 -22.27
C GLN A 95 1.04 5.05 -22.01
N VAL A 96 1.46 6.11 -21.32
CA VAL A 96 0.62 7.29 -21.04
C VAL A 96 1.43 8.57 -21.19
N ALA A 97 0.78 9.67 -21.57
CA ALA A 97 1.41 10.98 -21.52
C ALA A 97 1.74 11.35 -20.06
N GLY A 98 2.92 11.92 -19.80
CA GLY A 98 3.32 12.32 -18.45
C GLY A 98 2.32 13.27 -17.76
N GLU A 99 1.62 14.11 -18.53
CA GLU A 99 0.60 15.03 -18.02
C GLU A 99 -0.69 14.31 -17.57
N GLU A 100 -1.05 13.20 -18.22
CA GLU A 100 -2.26 12.41 -17.90
C GLU A 100 -2.01 11.46 -16.72
N LEU A 101 -0.75 11.13 -16.41
CA LEU A 101 -0.41 10.24 -15.30
C LEU A 101 -0.96 10.74 -13.96
N ARG A 102 -0.90 12.05 -13.71
CA ARG A 102 -1.40 12.64 -12.46
C ARG A 102 -2.89 12.40 -12.28
N ASP A 103 -3.68 12.65 -13.32
CA ASP A 103 -5.15 12.50 -13.27
C ASP A 103 -5.55 11.04 -13.06
N ARG A 104 -4.79 10.10 -13.67
CA ARG A 104 -4.97 8.66 -13.42
C ARG A 104 -4.68 8.26 -11.98
N ILE A 105 -3.60 8.80 -11.40
CA ILE A 105 -3.28 8.54 -9.99
C ILE A 105 -4.36 9.11 -9.08
N VAL A 106 -4.88 10.31 -9.35
CA VAL A 106 -6.01 10.88 -8.60
C VAL A 106 -7.22 9.95 -8.66
N ALA A 107 -7.61 9.51 -9.86
CA ALA A 107 -8.74 8.59 -10.04
C ALA A 107 -8.55 7.26 -9.29
N SER A 108 -7.33 6.70 -9.30
CA SER A 108 -6.99 5.49 -8.54
C SER A 108 -7.08 5.70 -7.02
N ILE A 109 -6.61 6.85 -6.51
CA ILE A 109 -6.74 7.22 -5.09
C ILE A 109 -8.22 7.37 -4.71
N GLU A 110 -9.02 8.04 -5.52
CA GLU A 110 -10.46 8.22 -5.27
C GLU A 110 -11.21 6.89 -5.26
N ALA A 111 -10.95 6.05 -6.26
CA ALA A 111 -11.63 4.77 -6.41
C ALA A 111 -11.31 3.78 -5.29
N ARG A 112 -10.12 3.88 -4.68
CA ARG A 112 -9.71 3.08 -3.52
C ARG A 112 -10.64 3.22 -2.32
N TYR A 113 -11.16 4.43 -2.06
CA TYR A 113 -11.98 4.71 -0.88
C TYR A 113 -13.49 4.57 -1.12
N GLY A 114 -13.92 4.39 -2.37
CA GLY A 114 -15.32 4.36 -2.75
C GLY A 114 -16.03 5.72 -2.68
N PRO A 115 -17.35 5.76 -2.96
CA PRO A 115 -18.12 7.00 -2.98
C PRO A 115 -18.06 7.74 -1.64
N HIS A 116 -17.74 9.04 -1.67
CA HIS A 116 -17.58 9.91 -0.49
C HIS A 116 -16.49 9.50 0.53
N GLY A 117 -15.80 8.38 0.32
CA GLY A 117 -14.79 7.90 1.25
C GLY A 117 -13.57 8.81 1.37
N LEU A 118 -13.18 9.45 0.26
CA LEU A 118 -12.09 10.42 0.26
C LEU A 118 -12.50 11.75 0.93
N ASP A 119 -13.71 12.24 0.66
CA ASP A 119 -14.20 13.51 1.22
C ASP A 119 -14.27 13.44 2.75
N SER A 120 -14.83 12.35 3.29
CA SER A 120 -14.88 12.10 4.74
C SER A 120 -13.49 12.01 5.36
N ARG A 121 -12.52 11.36 4.70
CA ARG A 121 -11.13 11.28 5.18
C ARG A 121 -10.45 12.63 5.18
N GLN A 122 -10.57 13.40 4.08
CA GLN A 122 -9.99 14.73 4.00
C GLN A 122 -10.57 15.65 5.08
N GLN A 123 -11.88 15.57 5.32
CA GLN A 123 -12.52 16.32 6.41
C GLN A 123 -12.03 15.87 7.79
N ALA A 124 -11.93 14.55 8.04
CA ALA A 124 -11.44 14.02 9.30
C ALA A 124 -9.99 14.45 9.57
N TRP A 125 -9.10 14.30 8.60
CA TRP A 125 -7.70 14.70 8.71
C TRP A 125 -7.53 16.21 8.86
N ALA A 126 -8.40 17.02 8.24
CA ALA A 126 -8.45 18.45 8.52
C ALA A 126 -8.90 18.75 9.96
N PHE A 127 -9.90 18.04 10.48
CA PHE A 127 -10.35 18.21 11.87
C PHE A 127 -9.31 17.73 12.91
N ILE A 128 -8.50 16.73 12.57
CA ILE A 128 -7.35 16.29 13.39
C ILE A 128 -6.21 17.33 13.33
N GLY A 129 -6.12 18.11 12.26
CA GLY A 129 -5.02 19.06 12.01
C GLY A 129 -3.84 18.46 11.24
N LEU A 130 -4.05 17.32 10.56
CA LEU A 130 -3.07 16.72 9.64
C LEU A 130 -3.05 17.44 8.28
N LEU A 131 -4.18 18.05 7.92
CA LEU A 131 -4.36 18.85 6.71
C LEU A 131 -4.91 20.23 7.07
N THR A 132 -4.52 21.24 6.31
CA THR A 132 -5.10 22.59 6.37
C THR A 132 -6.33 22.70 5.45
N ALA A 133 -7.07 23.80 5.57
CA ALA A 133 -8.25 24.03 4.72
C ALA A 133 -7.93 24.15 3.22
N ASP A 134 -6.71 24.56 2.88
CA ASP A 134 -6.23 24.72 1.50
C ASP A 134 -5.65 23.42 0.92
N ASP A 135 -5.37 22.43 1.76
CA ASP A 135 -4.83 21.16 1.32
C ASP A 135 -5.85 20.33 0.53
N ARG A 136 -5.34 19.59 -0.44
CA ARG A 136 -6.11 18.73 -1.33
C ARG A 136 -5.39 17.40 -1.43
N PHE A 137 -5.83 16.44 -0.62
CA PHE A 137 -5.07 15.22 -0.36
C PHE A 137 -4.75 14.44 -1.65
N ALA A 138 -5.76 14.06 -2.42
CA ALA A 138 -5.54 13.23 -3.61
C ALA A 138 -4.68 13.94 -4.67
N PRO A 139 -4.93 15.21 -5.05
CA PRO A 139 -4.06 15.93 -5.98
C PRO A 139 -2.61 16.13 -5.49
N GLN A 140 -2.41 16.29 -4.18
CA GLN A 140 -1.08 16.46 -3.58
C GLN A 140 -0.33 15.13 -3.52
N LEU A 141 -0.97 14.04 -3.08
CA LEU A 141 -0.39 12.70 -3.07
C LEU A 141 -0.15 12.18 -4.51
N ALA A 142 -1.02 12.50 -5.46
CA ALA A 142 -0.81 12.16 -6.86
C ALA A 142 0.39 12.91 -7.46
N ALA A 143 0.65 14.15 -7.02
CA ALA A 143 1.83 14.90 -7.45
C ALA A 143 3.13 14.20 -7.01
N THR A 144 3.21 13.67 -5.78
CA THR A 144 4.41 12.96 -5.30
C THR A 144 4.70 11.68 -6.09
N LYS A 145 3.65 11.04 -6.62
CA LYS A 145 3.74 9.82 -7.42
C LYS A 145 3.94 10.08 -8.93
N SER A 146 3.70 11.29 -9.42
CA SER A 146 3.78 11.63 -10.86
C SER A 146 4.98 12.50 -11.23
N VAL A 147 5.41 13.43 -10.37
CA VAL A 147 6.51 14.35 -10.69
C VAL A 147 7.81 13.57 -10.88
N GLY A 148 8.33 13.60 -12.10
CA GLY A 148 9.54 12.85 -12.48
C GLY A 148 9.35 11.34 -12.63
N ALA A 149 8.13 10.82 -12.54
CA ALA A 149 7.86 9.41 -12.64
C ALA A 149 8.16 8.89 -14.06
N ARG A 150 8.90 7.77 -14.12
CA ARG A 150 9.15 7.02 -15.36
C ARG A 150 8.13 5.91 -15.54
N SER A 151 7.76 5.29 -14.43
CA SER A 151 6.75 4.26 -14.34
C SER A 151 5.88 4.48 -13.09
N TRP A 152 4.68 3.93 -13.13
CA TRP A 152 3.75 3.88 -12.02
C TRP A 152 3.00 2.55 -12.03
N PHE A 153 2.67 2.03 -10.84
CA PHE A 153 1.86 0.83 -10.67
C PHE A 153 0.52 1.25 -10.06
N ASP A 154 -0.58 0.81 -10.68
CA ASP A 154 -1.93 1.00 -10.14
C ASP A 154 -2.34 -0.22 -9.33
N GLU A 155 -2.57 -0.01 -8.04
CA GLU A 155 -3.01 -1.06 -7.13
C GLU A 155 -4.45 -1.49 -7.38
N GLN A 156 -5.27 -0.66 -8.04
CA GLN A 156 -6.67 -1.00 -8.31
C GLN A 156 -6.81 -2.01 -9.44
N SER A 157 -6.13 -1.78 -10.56
CA SER A 157 -6.15 -2.68 -11.72
C SER A 157 -5.11 -3.80 -11.64
N GLY A 158 -4.03 -3.60 -10.88
CA GLY A 158 -2.88 -4.51 -10.86
C GLY A 158 -2.00 -4.39 -12.11
N GLU A 159 -2.08 -3.27 -12.82
CA GLU A 159 -1.35 -2.97 -14.05
C GLU A 159 -0.30 -1.88 -13.81
N ALA A 160 0.55 -1.61 -14.80
CA ALA A 160 1.51 -0.51 -14.74
C ALA A 160 1.43 0.41 -15.95
N TRP A 161 1.94 1.62 -15.77
CA TRP A 161 2.07 2.65 -16.78
C TRP A 161 3.52 3.09 -16.86
N VAL A 162 3.99 3.34 -18.07
CA VAL A 162 5.22 4.09 -18.35
C VAL A 162 4.86 5.40 -19.03
N THR A 163 5.64 6.44 -18.75
CA THR A 163 5.40 7.75 -19.38
C THR A 163 5.98 7.82 -20.78
N ASP A 164 5.54 8.79 -21.57
CA ASP A 164 6.14 9.18 -22.85
C ASP A 164 7.63 9.58 -22.74
N ARG A 165 8.11 9.89 -21.53
CA ARG A 165 9.52 10.18 -21.25
C ARG A 165 10.35 8.92 -20.98
N PHE A 166 9.75 7.73 -20.93
CA PHE A 166 10.45 6.49 -20.63
C PHE A 166 11.42 6.10 -21.76
N ASP A 167 12.69 5.90 -21.43
CA ASP A 167 13.71 5.39 -22.34
C ASP A 167 14.03 3.91 -22.00
N PRO A 168 13.67 2.94 -22.87
CA PRO A 168 13.92 1.52 -22.62
C PRO A 168 15.41 1.17 -22.59
N GLN A 169 16.32 2.05 -23.00
CA GLN A 169 17.77 1.85 -22.92
C GLN A 169 18.39 2.49 -21.68
N ALA A 170 17.67 3.35 -20.98
CA ALA A 170 18.17 4.03 -19.79
C ALA A 170 18.05 3.12 -18.55
N VAL A 171 19.18 2.86 -17.89
CA VAL A 171 19.23 2.06 -16.64
C VAL A 171 18.26 2.58 -15.56
N PRO A 172 18.13 3.89 -15.30
CA PRO A 172 17.14 4.43 -14.36
C PRO A 172 15.69 4.04 -14.69
N ASP A 173 15.34 4.06 -15.96
CA ASP A 173 13.99 3.83 -16.43
C ASP A 173 13.67 2.33 -16.39
N GLN A 174 14.62 1.48 -16.81
CA GLN A 174 14.54 0.03 -16.62
C GLN A 174 14.37 -0.36 -15.14
N ALA A 175 15.10 0.29 -14.23
CA ALA A 175 14.99 0.07 -12.79
C ALA A 175 13.59 0.44 -12.26
N ALA A 176 13.05 1.59 -12.70
CA ALA A 176 11.69 2.00 -12.36
C ALA A 176 10.64 1.01 -12.91
N LEU A 177 10.85 0.48 -14.13
CA LEU A 177 9.99 -0.57 -14.69
C LEU A 177 10.07 -1.87 -13.89
N ILE A 178 11.26 -2.30 -13.45
CA ILE A 178 11.42 -3.47 -12.56
C ILE A 178 10.64 -3.31 -11.26
N ARG A 179 10.65 -2.13 -10.64
CA ARG A 179 9.80 -1.86 -9.47
C ARG A 179 8.32 -2.06 -9.79
N ALA A 180 7.85 -1.54 -10.93
CA ALA A 180 6.45 -1.69 -11.34
C ALA A 180 6.10 -3.16 -11.65
N LEU A 181 6.97 -3.89 -12.36
CA LEU A 181 6.84 -5.32 -12.62
C LEU A 181 6.80 -6.13 -11.32
N GLY A 182 7.66 -5.81 -10.35
CA GLY A 182 7.65 -6.44 -9.04
C GLY A 182 6.32 -6.23 -8.31
N ARG A 183 5.73 -5.02 -8.40
CA ARG A 183 4.39 -4.75 -7.86
C ARG A 183 3.29 -5.55 -8.56
N ILE A 184 3.34 -5.67 -9.90
CA ILE A 184 2.40 -6.52 -10.67
C ILE A 184 2.51 -7.98 -10.19
N LEU A 185 3.74 -8.51 -10.11
CA LEU A 185 3.99 -9.89 -9.69
C LEU A 185 3.43 -10.15 -8.29
N LEU A 186 3.72 -9.25 -7.35
CA LEU A 186 3.19 -9.34 -5.98
C LEU A 186 1.66 -9.22 -5.95
N HIS A 187 1.05 -8.40 -6.81
CA HIS A 187 -0.40 -8.27 -6.91
C HIS A 187 -1.07 -9.54 -7.47
N GLN A 188 -0.45 -10.21 -8.46
CA GLN A 188 -0.95 -11.47 -9.00
C GLN A 188 -0.91 -12.61 -7.95
N HIS A 189 0.11 -12.63 -7.10
CA HIS A 189 0.26 -13.65 -6.05
C HIS A 189 -0.56 -13.37 -4.81
N TYR A 190 -0.58 -12.11 -4.38
CA TYR A 190 -1.16 -11.65 -3.12
C TYR A 190 -2.04 -10.43 -3.37
N PRO A 191 -3.18 -10.56 -4.08
CA PRO A 191 -4.06 -9.43 -4.35
C PRO A 191 -4.61 -8.82 -3.04
N PRO A 192 -5.00 -7.54 -3.03
CA PRO A 192 -5.68 -6.95 -1.88
C PRO A 192 -6.95 -7.74 -1.55
N ALA A 193 -7.29 -7.81 -0.26
CA ALA A 193 -8.53 -8.43 0.18
C ALA A 193 -9.74 -7.67 -0.42
N PRO A 194 -10.87 -8.34 -0.69
CA PRO A 194 -12.08 -7.66 -1.13
C PRO A 194 -12.55 -6.63 -0.11
N GLY A 195 -12.86 -5.42 -0.57
CA GLY A 195 -13.28 -4.30 0.29
C GLY A 195 -12.11 -3.49 0.85
N TRP A 196 -12.44 -2.43 1.59
CA TRP A 196 -11.44 -1.57 2.21
C TRP A 196 -10.99 -2.15 3.56
N PRO A 197 -9.70 -2.48 3.76
CA PRO A 197 -9.22 -3.12 4.99
C PRO A 197 -9.02 -2.14 6.16
N GLY A 198 -9.20 -0.83 5.93
CA GLY A 198 -8.82 0.25 6.84
C GLY A 198 -7.56 0.98 6.38
N ASP A 199 -7.43 2.25 6.75
CA ASP A 199 -6.34 3.13 6.35
C ASP A 199 -4.98 2.57 6.75
N GLU A 200 -4.85 2.17 8.01
CA GLU A 200 -3.60 1.64 8.55
C GLU A 200 -3.15 0.35 7.85
N ALA A 201 -4.08 -0.59 7.67
CA ALA A 201 -3.80 -1.87 7.02
C ALA A 201 -3.45 -1.69 5.55
N ALA A 202 -4.12 -0.78 4.84
CA ALA A 202 -3.80 -0.46 3.45
C ALA A 202 -2.41 0.16 3.31
N MET A 203 -2.05 1.11 4.20
CA MET A 203 -0.72 1.72 4.22
C MET A 203 0.38 0.70 4.53
N ALA A 204 0.16 -0.14 5.54
CA ALA A 204 1.08 -1.21 5.93
C ALA A 204 1.31 -2.20 4.77
N ARG A 205 0.23 -2.63 4.12
CA ARG A 205 0.33 -3.50 2.94
C ARG A 205 1.07 -2.82 1.78
N GLU A 206 0.73 -1.57 1.46
CA GLU A 206 1.39 -0.80 0.39
C GLU A 206 2.89 -0.70 0.65
N ALA A 207 3.30 -0.43 1.90
CA ALA A 207 4.69 -0.33 2.29
C ALA A 207 5.46 -1.65 2.17
N LEU A 208 4.89 -2.78 2.58
CA LEU A 208 5.54 -4.08 2.39
C LEU A 208 5.74 -4.39 0.91
N HIS A 209 4.68 -4.28 0.11
CA HIS A 209 4.74 -4.59 -1.32
C HIS A 209 5.68 -3.67 -2.09
N HIS A 210 5.66 -2.37 -1.76
CA HIS A 210 6.53 -1.38 -2.39
C HIS A 210 7.98 -1.61 -1.99
N GLY A 211 8.23 -1.85 -0.70
CA GLY A 211 9.56 -2.17 -0.18
C GLY A 211 10.18 -3.39 -0.83
N THR A 212 9.41 -4.47 -0.97
CA THR A 212 9.85 -5.70 -1.64
C THR A 212 10.16 -5.46 -3.12
N ALA A 213 9.30 -4.72 -3.84
CA ALA A 213 9.55 -4.40 -5.24
C ALA A 213 10.77 -3.47 -5.42
N MET A 214 10.96 -2.50 -4.53
CA MET A 214 12.15 -1.65 -4.49
C MET A 214 13.43 -2.43 -4.17
N ALA A 215 13.36 -3.52 -3.39
CA ALA A 215 14.52 -4.38 -3.18
C ALA A 215 14.99 -5.03 -4.49
N ALA A 216 14.07 -5.42 -5.38
CA ALA A 216 14.41 -5.92 -6.71
C ALA A 216 15.03 -4.82 -7.60
N GLU A 217 14.45 -3.61 -7.60
CA GLU A 217 15.03 -2.44 -8.26
C GLU A 217 16.47 -2.16 -7.78
N ASN A 218 16.71 -2.16 -6.47
CA ASN A 218 18.03 -1.92 -5.90
C ASN A 218 19.05 -2.99 -6.31
N ARG A 219 18.64 -4.27 -6.37
CA ARG A 219 19.49 -5.36 -6.88
C ARG A 219 19.84 -5.17 -8.35
N PHE A 220 18.89 -4.71 -9.16
CA PHE A 220 19.13 -4.40 -10.57
C PHE A 220 20.16 -3.28 -10.72
N LEU A 221 19.97 -2.16 -10.02
CA LEU A 221 20.89 -1.04 -10.04
C LEU A 221 22.29 -1.43 -9.58
N ALA A 222 22.40 -2.28 -8.56
CA ALA A 222 23.68 -2.82 -8.10
C ALA A 222 24.36 -3.69 -9.17
N ARG A 223 23.61 -4.56 -9.87
CA ARG A 223 24.16 -5.35 -10.99
C ARG A 223 24.64 -4.43 -12.12
N GLN A 224 23.89 -3.39 -12.46
CA GLN A 224 24.26 -2.43 -13.51
C GLN A 224 25.49 -1.60 -13.12
N ALA A 225 25.58 -1.14 -11.88
CA ALA A 225 26.77 -0.43 -11.38
C ALA A 225 28.04 -1.28 -11.53
N LEU A 226 27.96 -2.58 -11.23
CA LEU A 226 29.08 -3.52 -11.40
C LEU A 226 29.40 -3.83 -12.86
N ALA A 227 28.38 -3.95 -13.72
CA ALA A 227 28.55 -4.38 -15.11
C ALA A 227 28.96 -3.25 -16.06
N THR A 228 28.38 -2.06 -15.90
CA THR A 228 28.52 -0.93 -16.85
C THR A 228 29.15 0.31 -16.23
N GLY A 229 29.43 0.30 -14.92
CA GLY A 229 29.96 1.47 -14.21
C GLY A 229 28.92 2.56 -13.97
N PHE A 230 27.62 2.25 -14.03
CA PHE A 230 26.55 3.18 -13.70
C PHE A 230 26.72 3.75 -12.28
N THR A 231 26.79 5.07 -12.14
CA THR A 231 27.15 5.75 -10.87
C THR A 231 25.98 6.32 -10.09
N GLY A 232 24.73 6.08 -10.51
CA GLY A 232 23.54 6.39 -9.72
C GLY A 232 22.51 7.28 -10.41
N LEU A 233 21.39 7.49 -9.70
CA LEU A 233 20.27 8.31 -10.14
C LEU A 233 20.59 9.80 -9.91
N GLN A 234 20.29 10.65 -10.88
CA GLN A 234 20.30 12.10 -10.67
C GLN A 234 19.11 12.50 -9.79
N GLU A 235 19.35 13.36 -8.81
CA GLU A 235 18.26 13.89 -7.99
C GLU A 235 17.32 14.76 -8.83
N ASN A 236 16.01 14.57 -8.64
CA ASN A 236 15.01 15.40 -9.27
C ASN A 236 14.74 16.65 -8.41
N ALA A 237 15.19 17.81 -8.89
CA ALA A 237 15.02 19.08 -8.18
C ALA A 237 13.55 19.47 -7.99
N GLU A 238 12.69 19.25 -8.99
CA GLU A 238 11.25 19.53 -8.93
C GLU A 238 10.58 18.65 -7.88
N ALA A 239 10.93 17.35 -7.83
CA ALA A 239 10.41 16.45 -6.82
C ALA A 239 10.84 16.87 -5.39
N ARG A 240 12.09 17.31 -5.22
CA ARG A 240 12.57 17.81 -3.92
C ARG A 240 11.81 19.06 -3.47
N GLU A 241 11.61 20.02 -4.38
CA GLU A 241 10.86 21.25 -4.11
C GLU A 241 9.39 20.94 -3.78
N LEU A 242 8.76 20.04 -4.53
CA LEU A 242 7.42 19.55 -4.22
C LEU A 242 7.35 19.01 -2.79
N MET A 243 8.23 18.07 -2.44
CA MET A 243 8.24 17.44 -1.12
C MET A 243 8.46 18.42 0.04
N ALA A 244 9.23 19.49 -0.19
CA ALA A 244 9.46 20.54 0.79
C ALA A 244 8.22 21.42 1.05
N ASN A 245 7.34 21.56 0.04
CA ASN A 245 6.14 22.40 0.11
C ASN A 245 4.88 21.63 0.54
N LEU A 246 4.96 20.30 0.71
CA LEU A 246 3.82 19.50 1.12
C LEU A 246 3.65 19.46 2.64
N PRO A 247 2.40 19.33 3.15
CA PRO A 247 2.15 19.07 4.56
C PRO A 247 2.94 17.85 5.04
N PRO A 248 3.44 17.85 6.30
CA PRO A 248 4.17 16.72 6.88
C PRO A 248 3.44 15.39 6.73
N PHE A 249 2.11 15.40 6.89
CA PHE A 249 1.28 14.23 6.69
C PHE A 249 1.38 13.66 5.27
N VAL A 250 1.15 14.46 4.23
CA VAL A 250 1.23 14.01 2.83
C VAL A 250 2.65 13.56 2.47
N ARG A 251 3.68 14.30 2.91
CA ARG A 251 5.08 13.93 2.73
C ARG A 251 5.40 12.59 3.39
N GLY A 252 4.94 12.40 4.62
CA GLY A 252 5.14 11.18 5.40
C GLY A 252 4.51 9.98 4.73
N LEU A 253 3.25 10.10 4.29
CA LEU A 253 2.55 9.05 3.57
C LEU A 253 3.22 8.70 2.23
N ALA A 254 3.69 9.71 1.49
CA ALA A 254 4.37 9.49 0.22
C ALA A 254 5.73 8.78 0.38
N THR A 255 6.46 9.06 1.47
CA THR A 255 7.80 8.51 1.69
C THR A 255 7.81 7.20 2.47
N PHE A 256 6.80 6.95 3.31
CA PHE A 256 6.71 5.78 4.19
C PHE A 256 6.97 4.43 3.48
N PRO A 257 6.34 4.12 2.33
CA PRO A 257 6.58 2.87 1.62
C PRO A 257 8.05 2.64 1.25
N SER A 258 8.75 3.69 0.83
CA SER A 258 10.16 3.60 0.46
C SER A 258 11.07 3.64 1.69
N ALA A 259 10.79 4.54 2.64
CA ALA A 259 11.63 4.82 3.78
C ALA A 259 11.65 3.68 4.81
N LEU A 260 10.50 3.04 5.06
CA LEU A 260 10.38 1.97 6.05
C LEU A 260 10.02 0.61 5.44
N GLY A 261 9.39 0.59 4.27
CA GLY A 261 9.09 -0.66 3.55
C GLY A 261 10.35 -1.39 3.08
N VAL A 262 11.32 -0.70 2.49
CA VAL A 262 12.59 -1.33 2.04
C VAL A 262 13.38 -1.92 3.22
N PRO A 263 13.62 -1.19 4.32
CA PRO A 263 14.23 -1.78 5.50
C PRO A 263 13.46 -2.97 6.06
N ARG A 264 12.12 -2.92 6.07
CA ARG A 264 11.28 -4.04 6.54
C ARG A 264 11.46 -5.28 5.66
N ALA A 265 11.30 -5.13 4.34
CA ALA A 265 11.53 -6.21 3.39
C ALA A 265 12.95 -6.78 3.49
N SER A 266 13.94 -5.94 3.76
CA SER A 266 15.34 -6.38 3.94
C SER A 266 15.59 -7.14 5.24
N ARG A 267 14.82 -6.88 6.31
CA ARG A 267 14.92 -7.63 7.59
C ARG A 267 14.34 -9.04 7.49
N LEU A 268 13.33 -9.22 6.63
CA LEU A 268 12.76 -10.52 6.26
C LEU A 268 13.72 -11.22 5.28
N MET A 269 14.95 -11.49 5.75
CA MET A 269 16.06 -11.99 4.94
C MET A 269 15.80 -13.40 4.39
N ASP A 270 14.95 -14.17 5.08
CA ASP A 270 14.52 -15.49 4.63
C ASP A 270 13.35 -15.37 3.63
N GLN A 271 13.45 -16.10 2.53
CA GLN A 271 12.40 -16.12 1.50
C GLN A 271 11.07 -16.63 2.08
N GLU A 272 11.08 -17.58 3.01
CA GLU A 272 9.87 -18.08 3.66
C GLU A 272 9.21 -17.00 4.52
N GLU A 273 10.01 -16.22 5.26
CA GLU A 273 9.51 -15.12 6.10
C GLU A 273 8.86 -14.01 5.26
N ILE A 274 9.50 -13.59 4.16
CA ILE A 274 8.93 -12.55 3.31
C ILE A 274 7.69 -13.03 2.55
N LEU A 275 7.68 -14.27 2.05
CA LEU A 275 6.48 -14.83 1.41
C LEU A 275 5.34 -15.01 2.43
N GLY A 276 5.66 -15.38 3.67
CA GLY A 276 4.71 -15.44 4.78
C GLY A 276 4.09 -14.07 5.08
N ALA A 277 4.93 -13.03 5.16
CA ALA A 277 4.48 -11.65 5.35
C ALA A 277 3.68 -11.13 4.15
N LEU A 278 4.00 -11.50 2.92
CA LEU A 278 3.22 -11.13 1.74
C LEU A 278 1.86 -11.84 1.69
N HIS A 279 1.81 -13.10 2.14
CA HIS A 279 0.57 -13.86 2.25
C HIS A 279 -0.36 -13.32 3.34
N LYS A 280 0.22 -12.85 4.45
CA LYS A 280 -0.49 -12.20 5.57
C LYS A 280 0.17 -10.85 5.84
N PRO A 281 -0.16 -9.81 5.05
CA PRO A 281 0.47 -8.50 5.18
C PRO A 281 0.24 -7.93 6.59
N PRO A 282 1.20 -7.14 7.09
CA PRO A 282 1.02 -6.40 8.34
C PRO A 282 -0.23 -5.52 8.22
N ALA A 283 -1.02 -5.50 9.29
CA ALA A 283 -2.24 -4.69 9.37
C ALA A 283 -2.01 -3.36 10.09
N ILE A 284 -0.83 -3.20 10.71
CA ILE A 284 -0.49 -2.05 11.54
C ILE A 284 0.83 -1.43 11.07
N THR A 285 0.93 -0.12 11.21
CA THR A 285 2.11 0.64 10.78
C THR A 285 3.28 0.52 11.75
N SER A 286 3.04 0.13 13.00
CA SER A 286 4.10 -0.12 14.00
C SER A 286 5.07 -1.22 13.57
N ASP A 287 4.62 -2.21 12.80
CA ASP A 287 5.44 -3.33 12.30
C ASP A 287 6.58 -2.91 11.36
N PHE A 288 6.53 -1.67 10.85
CA PHE A 288 7.59 -1.13 9.99
C PHE A 288 8.73 -0.50 10.79
N PHE A 289 8.49 -0.16 12.05
CA PHE A 289 9.50 0.37 12.97
C PHE A 289 10.19 -0.79 13.69
N PRO A 290 11.52 -0.98 13.53
CA PRO A 290 12.21 -2.17 14.04
C PRO A 290 12.03 -2.45 15.54
N GLU A 291 11.92 -1.39 16.35
CA GLU A 291 11.78 -1.51 17.81
C GLU A 291 10.35 -1.89 18.26
N HIS A 292 9.39 -1.87 17.33
CA HIS A 292 7.95 -1.97 17.59
C HIS A 292 7.28 -3.08 16.79
N GLU A 293 8.06 -3.94 16.16
CA GLU A 293 7.57 -5.07 15.39
C GLU A 293 6.91 -6.11 16.30
N GLY A 294 5.66 -6.49 15.99
CA GLY A 294 4.90 -7.41 16.84
C GLY A 294 4.45 -6.78 18.17
N MET A 295 4.45 -5.46 18.27
CA MET A 295 3.91 -4.73 19.41
C MET A 295 2.46 -5.16 19.69
N GLU A 296 2.16 -5.46 20.96
CA GLU A 296 0.79 -5.73 21.39
C GLU A 296 -0.05 -4.45 21.26
N THR A 297 -1.13 -4.53 20.49
CA THR A 297 -2.07 -3.43 20.32
C THR A 297 -3.36 -3.72 21.07
N ASN A 298 -3.95 -2.66 21.61
CA ASN A 298 -5.23 -2.67 22.30
C ASN A 298 -5.92 -1.33 22.00
N PRO A 299 -6.47 -1.14 20.78
CA PRO A 299 -7.10 0.12 20.40
C PRO A 299 -8.25 0.48 21.35
N PRO A 300 -8.46 1.78 21.64
CA PRO A 300 -9.53 2.22 22.51
C PRO A 300 -10.91 2.02 21.85
N GLY A 301 -11.92 1.74 22.68
CA GLY A 301 -13.31 1.78 22.24
C GLY A 301 -13.81 3.23 22.24
N LEU A 302 -14.38 3.66 21.12
CA LEU A 302 -14.94 5.01 21.01
C LEU A 302 -16.20 5.19 21.85
N PRO A 303 -16.47 6.41 22.34
CA PRO A 303 -17.72 6.72 23.02
C PRO A 303 -18.91 6.63 22.04
N GLU A 304 -20.12 6.53 22.58
CA GLU A 304 -21.33 6.68 21.77
C GLU A 304 -21.38 8.10 21.20
N THR A 305 -21.56 8.19 19.88
CA THR A 305 -21.64 9.47 19.15
C THR A 305 -23.07 9.69 18.64
N PRO A 306 -23.61 10.91 18.72
CA PRO A 306 -24.92 11.22 18.15
C PRO A 306 -24.89 11.17 16.61
N GLY A 307 -26.03 10.86 16.00
CA GLY A 307 -26.17 10.90 14.53
C GLY A 307 -25.52 9.70 13.82
N ASN A 308 -25.09 9.93 12.58
CA ASN A 308 -24.58 8.87 11.71
C ASN A 308 -23.06 8.90 11.65
N ALA A 309 -22.41 7.74 11.83
CA ALA A 309 -20.99 7.58 11.55
C ALA A 309 -20.75 7.70 10.03
N LEU A 310 -19.86 8.61 9.64
CA LEU A 310 -19.42 8.81 8.26
C LEU A 310 -18.12 8.05 7.96
N LEU A 311 -17.27 7.90 8.96
CA LEU A 311 -15.97 7.23 8.87
C LEU A 311 -15.54 6.74 10.26
N ASP A 312 -14.99 5.52 10.32
CA ASP A 312 -14.38 4.89 11.50
C ASP A 312 -13.06 4.26 11.07
N GLU A 313 -11.94 4.78 11.55
CA GLU A 313 -10.60 4.42 11.06
C GLU A 313 -9.50 4.57 12.14
N SER A 314 -8.32 4.06 11.83
CA SER A 314 -7.08 4.21 12.62
C SER A 314 -6.05 5.01 11.81
N LEU A 315 -5.38 5.97 12.44
CA LEU A 315 -4.21 6.63 11.87
C LEU A 315 -2.94 5.80 12.05
N GLY A 316 -2.94 4.90 13.02
CA GLY A 316 -1.79 4.08 13.36
C GLY A 316 -0.67 4.85 14.01
N MET A 317 0.38 4.11 14.38
CA MET A 317 1.62 4.68 14.89
C MET A 317 2.24 5.69 13.91
N LEU A 318 2.14 5.44 12.60
CA LEU A 318 2.62 6.37 11.57
C LEU A 318 1.89 7.72 11.64
N GLY A 319 0.56 7.71 11.61
CA GLY A 319 -0.21 8.95 11.61
C GLY A 319 -0.02 9.76 12.89
N LEU A 320 0.11 9.11 14.05
CA LEU A 320 0.49 9.80 15.30
C LEU A 320 1.88 10.46 15.19
N LYS A 321 2.90 9.74 14.69
CA LYS A 321 4.25 10.31 14.52
C LYS A 321 4.24 11.51 13.57
N LEU A 322 3.48 11.45 12.48
CA LEU A 322 3.35 12.55 11.51
C LEU A 322 2.58 13.74 12.08
N TRP A 323 1.60 13.49 12.96
CA TRP A 323 0.88 14.55 13.66
C TRP A 323 1.77 15.31 14.65
N LEU A 324 2.72 14.62 15.27
CA LEU A 324 3.67 15.18 16.24
C LEU A 324 4.91 15.82 15.60
N GLU A 325 5.23 15.48 14.35
CA GLU A 325 6.40 16.00 13.62
C GLU A 325 6.52 17.54 13.62
N PRO A 326 5.44 18.33 13.44
CA PRO A 326 5.53 19.80 13.43
C PRO A 326 6.01 20.41 14.74
N LEU A 327 5.89 19.70 15.87
CA LEU A 327 6.26 20.20 17.19
C LEU A 327 7.78 20.12 17.45
N GLY A 328 8.52 19.31 16.69
CA GLY A 328 9.97 19.14 16.84
C GLY A 328 10.40 17.68 16.79
N GLU A 329 11.71 17.45 16.60
CA GLU A 329 12.28 16.12 16.36
C GLU A 329 12.12 15.14 17.55
N GLU A 330 11.94 15.66 18.77
CA GLU A 330 11.77 14.87 19.99
C GLU A 330 10.34 14.34 20.18
N PHE A 331 9.33 15.02 19.64
CA PHE A 331 7.91 14.70 19.88
C PHE A 331 7.47 13.38 19.23
N PRO A 332 7.92 13.00 18.02
CA PRO A 332 7.61 11.70 17.44
C PRO A 332 8.01 10.48 18.30
N LYS A 333 8.89 10.65 19.31
CA LYS A 333 9.23 9.59 20.27
C LYS A 333 8.08 9.27 21.24
N ILE A 334 7.15 10.20 21.46
CA ILE A 334 5.91 9.91 22.21
C ILE A 334 5.13 8.77 21.53
N GLY A 335 5.19 8.72 20.19
CA GLY A 335 4.58 7.64 19.39
C GLY A 335 5.13 6.25 19.71
N ASP A 336 6.31 6.12 20.34
CA ASP A 336 6.88 4.81 20.70
C ASP A 336 6.07 4.08 21.77
N GLY A 337 5.32 4.82 22.59
CA GLY A 337 4.38 4.23 23.55
C GLY A 337 2.98 4.04 23.01
N TRP A 338 2.71 4.27 21.71
CA TRP A 338 1.40 4.03 21.10
C TRP A 338 0.98 2.56 21.28
N ARG A 339 -0.29 2.31 21.57
CA ARG A 339 -0.87 0.95 21.67
C ARG A 339 -2.14 0.79 20.85
N GLY A 340 -2.51 1.79 20.06
CA GLY A 340 -3.72 1.78 19.26
C GLY A 340 -4.40 3.14 19.30
N ASP A 341 -5.06 3.50 18.21
CA ASP A 341 -5.94 4.63 18.15
C ASP A 341 -7.19 4.28 17.33
N HIS A 342 -8.22 5.10 17.48
CA HIS A 342 -9.43 5.02 16.68
C HIS A 342 -10.02 6.41 16.58
N TYR A 343 -10.35 6.86 15.38
CA TYR A 343 -11.08 8.09 15.15
C TYR A 343 -12.40 7.83 14.42
N ARG A 344 -13.40 8.64 14.76
CA ARG A 344 -14.70 8.67 14.11
C ARG A 344 -15.02 10.06 13.63
N LEU A 345 -15.33 10.17 12.35
CA LEU A 345 -16.08 11.30 11.81
C LEU A 345 -17.57 10.93 11.83
N PHE A 346 -18.40 11.79 12.41
CA PHE A 346 -19.84 11.57 12.47
C PHE A 346 -20.61 12.87 12.21
N ALA A 347 -21.83 12.73 11.71
CA ALA A 347 -22.68 13.86 11.34
C ALA A 347 -24.01 13.83 12.09
N THR A 348 -24.40 14.99 12.64
CA THR A 348 -25.71 15.22 13.25
C THR A 348 -26.69 15.87 12.27
N SER A 349 -26.21 16.37 11.14
CA SER A 349 -26.99 16.85 10.00
C SER A 349 -26.14 16.78 8.72
N ASP A 350 -26.74 17.03 7.55
CA ASP A 350 -26.06 17.05 6.26
C ASP A 350 -24.90 18.06 6.17
N VAL A 351 -24.87 19.07 7.05
CA VAL A 351 -23.85 20.13 7.05
C VAL A 351 -23.06 20.21 8.36
N THR A 352 -23.38 19.36 9.34
CA THR A 352 -22.79 19.41 10.69
C THR A 352 -22.07 18.11 10.99
N SER A 353 -20.76 18.15 10.91
CA SER A 353 -19.87 17.02 11.20
C SER A 353 -18.98 17.29 12.39
N HIS A 354 -18.58 16.22 13.08
CA HIS A 354 -17.82 16.19 14.32
C HIS A 354 -16.79 15.08 14.26
N LEU A 355 -15.73 15.22 15.04
CA LEU A 355 -14.67 14.23 15.16
C LEU A 355 -14.38 13.92 16.63
N VAL A 356 -14.23 12.63 16.92
CA VAL A 356 -13.58 12.11 18.12
C VAL A 356 -12.41 11.23 17.73
N TRP A 357 -11.27 11.38 18.41
CA TRP A 357 -10.09 10.53 18.22
C TRP A 357 -9.55 10.11 19.59
N ASP A 358 -9.62 8.82 19.88
CA ASP A 358 -9.06 8.25 21.11
C ASP A 358 -7.74 7.56 20.78
N LEU A 359 -6.71 7.84 21.59
CA LEU A 359 -5.39 7.25 21.49
C LEU A 359 -5.04 6.56 22.81
N ARG A 360 -4.64 5.30 22.74
CA ARG A 360 -4.13 4.55 23.89
C ARG A 360 -2.60 4.44 23.84
N PHE A 361 -2.00 4.59 25.01
CA PHE A 361 -0.56 4.46 25.21
C PHE A 361 -0.22 3.34 26.19
N ASP A 362 1.06 3.01 26.29
CA ASP A 362 1.61 1.98 27.17
C ASP A 362 1.58 2.33 28.65
N SER A 363 1.47 3.62 28.97
CA SER A 363 1.57 4.12 30.32
C SER A 363 0.92 5.50 30.45
N ALA A 364 0.51 5.83 31.68
CA ALA A 364 0.01 7.16 31.98
C ALA A 364 1.03 8.26 31.73
N LYS A 365 2.33 7.96 31.97
CA LYS A 365 3.41 8.91 31.72
C LYS A 365 3.50 9.30 30.24
N THR A 366 3.50 8.33 29.33
CA THR A 366 3.54 8.62 27.88
C THR A 366 2.30 9.40 27.47
N ALA A 367 1.16 9.03 28.02
CA ALA A 367 -0.08 9.66 27.68
C ALA A 367 -0.20 11.09 28.24
N ASP A 368 0.42 11.41 29.38
CA ASP A 368 0.54 12.78 29.89
C ASP A 368 1.49 13.61 29.02
N ALA A 369 2.57 13.01 28.52
CA ALA A 369 3.47 13.66 27.55
C ALA A 369 2.73 13.97 26.24
N PHE A 370 1.92 13.04 25.73
CA PHE A 370 1.06 13.27 24.57
C PHE A 370 0.04 14.38 24.84
N LEU A 371 -0.63 14.37 26.00
CA LEU A 371 -1.63 15.37 26.36
C LEU A 371 -1.04 16.79 26.36
N ALA A 372 0.20 16.95 26.84
CA ALA A 372 0.93 18.22 26.78
C ALA A 372 1.21 18.66 25.33
N ALA A 373 1.77 17.76 24.52
CA ALA A 373 2.05 18.02 23.09
C ALA A 373 0.76 18.35 22.30
N ALA A 374 -0.31 17.63 22.58
CA ALA A 374 -1.61 17.86 21.96
C ALA A 374 -2.22 19.21 22.34
N GLY A 375 -1.94 19.70 23.55
CA GLY A 375 -2.33 21.04 23.99
C GLY A 375 -1.68 22.13 23.13
N GLU A 376 -0.43 21.96 22.70
CA GLU A 376 0.25 22.89 21.79
C GLU A 376 -0.41 22.91 20.40
N MET A 377 -0.74 21.73 19.87
CA MET A 377 -1.46 21.60 18.60
C MET A 377 -2.84 22.26 18.63
N ILE A 378 -3.62 22.05 19.70
CA ILE A 378 -4.93 22.71 19.85
C ILE A 378 -4.78 24.22 19.97
N SER A 379 -3.76 24.69 20.67
CA SER A 379 -3.49 26.13 20.80
C SER A 379 -3.25 26.75 19.43
N ALA A 380 -2.43 26.10 18.61
CA ALA A 380 -2.16 26.52 17.25
C ALA A 380 -3.45 26.54 16.40
N LEU A 381 -4.25 25.46 16.43
CA LEU A 381 -5.53 25.39 15.71
C LEU A 381 -6.55 26.44 16.17
N ALA A 382 -6.54 26.78 17.46
CA ALA A 382 -7.41 27.79 18.03
C ALA A 382 -6.90 29.23 17.86
N GLY A 383 -5.69 29.43 17.34
CA GLY A 383 -5.04 30.75 17.31
C GLY A 383 -4.80 31.33 18.71
N SER A 384 -4.54 30.47 19.70
CA SER A 384 -4.31 30.82 21.11
C SER A 384 -2.84 30.62 21.48
N ASP A 385 -2.27 31.50 22.30
CA ASP A 385 -0.92 31.34 22.88
C ASP A 385 -0.91 30.43 24.11
N LYS A 386 -2.08 29.94 24.54
CA LYS A 386 -2.23 29.16 25.77
C LYS A 386 -2.84 27.79 25.50
N SER A 387 -2.11 26.74 25.91
CA SER A 387 -2.58 25.37 25.95
C SER A 387 -3.79 25.21 26.88
N PRO A 388 -4.91 24.65 26.38
CA PRO A 388 -6.06 24.39 27.22
C PRO A 388 -5.74 23.32 28.26
N SER A 389 -6.37 23.44 29.42
CA SER A 389 -6.32 22.38 30.43
C SER A 389 -7.13 21.17 29.96
N PRO A 390 -6.82 19.95 30.41
CA PRO A 390 -7.66 18.79 30.10
C PRO A 390 -9.12 19.02 30.55
N GLY A 391 -10.07 18.77 29.67
CA GLY A 391 -11.51 19.02 29.83
C GLY A 391 -11.96 20.45 29.53
N GLU A 392 -11.03 21.38 29.26
CA GLU A 392 -11.35 22.73 28.80
C GLU A 392 -11.72 22.71 27.32
N ILE A 393 -12.81 23.40 26.98
CA ILE A 393 -13.28 23.54 25.59
C ILE A 393 -12.76 24.88 25.05
N THR A 394 -11.95 24.81 23.99
CA THR A 394 -11.42 25.96 23.26
C THR A 394 -12.20 26.14 21.97
N THR A 395 -12.45 27.39 21.58
CA THR A 395 -13.14 27.73 20.32
C THR A 395 -12.12 28.16 19.27
N THR A 396 -12.21 27.65 18.04
CA THR A 396 -11.37 28.07 16.92
C THR A 396 -11.94 29.31 16.20
N PRO A 397 -11.16 30.01 15.36
CA PRO A 397 -11.66 31.11 14.54
C PRO A 397 -12.81 30.72 13.59
N GLU A 398 -12.93 29.44 13.25
CA GLU A 398 -13.99 28.85 12.41
C GLU A 398 -15.18 28.34 13.23
N ASP A 399 -15.36 28.83 14.45
CA ASP A 399 -16.46 28.48 15.37
C ASP A 399 -16.54 26.98 15.69
N ARG A 400 -15.39 26.28 15.71
CA ARG A 400 -15.32 24.88 16.13
C ARG A 400 -14.90 24.75 17.58
N PHE A 401 -15.32 23.67 18.24
CA PHE A 401 -15.05 23.41 19.65
C PHE A 401 -14.06 22.25 19.80
N LEU A 402 -12.84 22.59 20.20
CA LEU A 402 -11.74 21.66 20.45
C LEU A 402 -11.64 21.33 21.94
N ALA A 403 -11.33 20.08 22.27
CA ALA A 403 -11.04 19.69 23.63
C ALA A 403 -10.11 18.47 23.70
N LEU A 404 -9.35 18.38 24.79
CA LEU A 404 -8.63 17.17 25.19
C LEU A 404 -9.25 16.61 26.46
N ALA A 405 -9.48 15.32 26.50
CA ALA A 405 -9.95 14.63 27.69
C ALA A 405 -9.05 13.44 28.03
N ARG A 406 -9.20 12.96 29.26
CA ARG A 406 -8.44 11.85 29.84
C ARG A 406 -9.42 10.73 30.26
N PRO A 407 -9.99 9.94 29.33
CA PRO A 407 -10.99 8.92 29.68
C PRO A 407 -10.46 7.82 30.61
N SER A 408 -9.17 7.51 30.51
CA SER A 408 -8.46 6.57 31.40
C SER A 408 -7.01 7.03 31.60
N PRO A 409 -6.26 6.47 32.57
CA PRO A 409 -4.87 6.85 32.80
C PRO A 409 -3.98 6.73 31.55
N ASP A 410 -4.28 5.80 30.64
CA ASP A 410 -3.50 5.47 29.45
C ASP A 410 -4.15 5.88 28.12
N THR A 411 -5.42 6.31 28.11
CA THR A 411 -6.12 6.85 26.92
C THR A 411 -6.30 8.38 26.94
N VAL A 412 -5.96 9.06 25.85
CA VAL A 412 -6.26 10.49 25.60
C VAL A 412 -7.31 10.59 24.51
N ARG A 413 -8.27 11.50 24.70
CA ARG A 413 -9.31 11.80 23.73
C ARG A 413 -9.12 13.20 23.17
N PHE A 414 -9.07 13.32 21.86
CA PHE A 414 -9.13 14.56 21.11
C PHE A 414 -10.53 14.73 20.50
N LEU A 415 -11.08 15.94 20.63
CA LEU A 415 -12.38 16.29 20.10
C LEU A 415 -12.28 17.51 19.19
N ASN A 416 -12.98 17.45 18.06
CA ASN A 416 -13.23 18.60 17.20
C ASN A 416 -14.69 18.59 16.75
N THR A 417 -15.52 19.39 17.42
CA THR A 417 -16.98 19.36 17.27
C THR A 417 -17.51 20.68 16.72
N ALA A 418 -18.62 20.63 16.00
CA ALA A 418 -19.27 21.81 15.44
C ALA A 418 -20.16 22.54 16.45
N ASP A 419 -20.49 21.92 17.58
CA ASP A 419 -21.28 22.53 18.64
C ASP A 419 -20.76 22.14 20.03
N ARG A 420 -20.93 23.06 20.98
CA ARG A 420 -20.43 22.92 22.33
C ARG A 420 -21.09 21.77 23.11
N ALA A 421 -22.38 21.52 22.88
CA ALA A 421 -23.14 20.52 23.64
C ALA A 421 -22.65 19.09 23.31
N THR A 422 -22.30 18.84 22.06
CA THR A 422 -21.66 17.60 21.62
C THR A 422 -20.31 17.42 22.30
N SER A 423 -19.48 18.47 22.35
CA SER A 423 -18.19 18.44 23.08
C SER A 423 -18.37 18.12 24.56
N GLU A 424 -19.28 18.81 25.26
CA GLU A 424 -19.56 18.61 26.69
C GLU A 424 -20.05 17.20 27.02
N THR A 425 -20.73 16.55 26.07
CA THR A 425 -21.20 15.17 26.18
C THR A 425 -20.04 14.19 26.06
N LEU A 426 -19.14 14.41 25.10
CA LEU A 426 -18.05 13.48 24.76
C LEU A 426 -16.80 13.63 25.64
N ILE A 427 -16.65 14.74 26.36
CA ILE A 427 -15.55 14.94 27.33
C ILE A 427 -15.72 14.07 28.59
N ARG A 428 -16.97 13.77 28.96
CA ARG A 428 -17.30 12.94 30.13
C ARG A 428 -17.06 11.47 29.85
#